data_AF-A0A2G6M138-F1
#
_entry.id   AF-A0A2G6M138-F1
#
_cell.length_a   1.000
_cell.length_b   1.000
_cell.length_c   1.000
_cell.angle_alpha   90.00
_cell.angle_beta   90.00
_cell.angle_gamma   90.00
#
_symmetry.space_group_name_H-M   'P 1'
#
loop_
_entity.id
_entity.type
_entity.pdbx_description
1 polymer ?
#
loop_
_entity_poly.entity_id
_entity_poly.type
_entity_poly.pdbx_seq_one_letter_code
_entity_poly.pdbx_strand_id
1 'polypeptide(L)'
;MAEVNIQKLLSGRDEKGLIQALSCKADKNTLYEVSKALESIGTIDTLAVLVSLFSSEDEEADTRIAAMSVAGKICAGFINEQNKTDADQLSPKEKQLEGSAEIDKTILALKHQMNNSSGEVSIGAARVLMKIPMGKVSVFNMDGFESEPESDPAIIVQNKEGGEKNKKSLSLKKSNINAEKTKSIRKAKVSDKTDQKKVYYDSAGHSVNTELERFTKSAAALEKPVEPVAEVESGNSPEGILPVDGMHQNSQGESEVRMMPLVNVEKPVEIAPDTWWVGRREDTLLERNIYLRVFRNGDKTLNLLIDPGPPEDLTPLVGKLTELIGGVRKLNIMFLNHQDPDVSYNAGHIQKLNPGCVVLCSEDSWRLVKFYGLNEKMYKCTESFTGGTATFNTGHKVQFIPTPYCHFRGATMLYDYETGILFSGDFMGGLSFLPDLYASEGSWDGIVTFHQIYMPSKAALQHAVGNIRELPELPKMIAPQHGSILHGELVENFLTKMDNLDVGLDLFLKESARKNYVTALNELLVELSRIVDSSKIDEVMNSFASDSSFPDTFTIRKNSITGIKVDAQYAVDLFLKEIRKNVPAEKLDLIDTSIIKTLTMWKIPLPEFFKGQEMDKESLFS
;
A
#
# COMPACT_ATOMS: atom_id res chain seq x y z
N MET A 1 17.69 -50.41 -5.51
CA MET A 1 16.35 -50.16 -4.93
C MET A 1 15.33 -50.67 -5.93
N ALA A 2 14.28 -51.37 -5.48
CA ALA A 2 13.20 -51.78 -6.39
C ALA A 2 12.55 -50.52 -6.99
N GLU A 3 12.33 -50.51 -8.30
CA GLU A 3 11.70 -49.40 -9.02
C GLU A 3 10.29 -49.18 -8.46
N VAL A 4 10.07 -48.04 -7.81
CA VAL A 4 8.78 -47.72 -7.18
C VAL A 4 7.74 -47.54 -8.28
N ASN A 5 6.75 -48.44 -8.33
CA ASN A 5 5.67 -48.33 -9.31
C ASN A 5 4.60 -47.35 -8.82
N ILE A 6 4.81 -46.06 -9.11
CA ILE A 6 3.93 -44.95 -8.71
C ILE A 6 2.49 -45.17 -9.20
N GLN A 7 2.30 -45.70 -10.41
CA GLN A 7 0.96 -45.98 -10.96
C GLN A 7 0.21 -47.06 -10.17
N LYS A 8 0.93 -48.07 -9.67
CA LYS A 8 0.35 -49.09 -8.78
C LYS A 8 -0.02 -48.50 -7.41
N LEU A 9 0.82 -47.63 -6.86
CA LEU A 9 0.53 -46.95 -5.58
C LEU A 9 -0.67 -46.00 -5.72
N LEU A 10 -0.73 -45.22 -6.80
CA LEU A 10 -1.83 -44.31 -7.10
C LEU A 10 -3.15 -45.06 -7.31
N SER A 11 -3.15 -46.13 -8.12
CA SER A 11 -4.36 -46.95 -8.35
C SER A 11 -4.84 -47.68 -7.08
N GLY A 12 -3.91 -48.03 -6.19
CA GLY A 12 -4.22 -48.58 -4.86
C GLY A 12 -4.56 -47.54 -3.79
N ARG A 13 -4.47 -46.23 -4.10
CA ARG A 13 -4.56 -45.12 -3.15
C ARG A 13 -3.64 -45.28 -1.92
N ASP A 14 -2.42 -45.78 -2.15
CA ASP A 14 -1.43 -46.02 -1.09
C ASP A 14 -0.62 -44.75 -0.78
N GLU A 15 -1.18 -43.88 0.07
CA GLU A 15 -0.54 -42.63 0.51
C GLU A 15 0.79 -42.88 1.23
N LYS A 16 0.89 -43.93 2.05
CA LYS A 16 2.11 -44.26 2.81
C LYS A 16 3.24 -44.67 1.87
N GLY A 17 2.94 -45.49 0.87
CA GLY A 17 3.90 -45.87 -0.16
C GLY A 17 4.41 -44.68 -0.98
N LEU A 18 3.53 -43.72 -1.29
CA LEU A 18 3.92 -42.50 -2.01
C LEU A 18 4.76 -41.56 -1.14
N ILE A 19 4.41 -41.36 0.14
CA ILE A 19 5.23 -40.58 1.08
C ILE A 19 6.62 -41.20 1.22
N GLN A 20 6.70 -42.52 1.38
CA GLN A 20 7.98 -43.22 1.47
C GLN A 20 8.82 -43.04 0.19
N ALA A 21 8.18 -43.03 -0.98
CA ALA A 21 8.84 -42.75 -2.25
C ALA A 21 9.37 -41.31 -2.34
N LEU A 22 8.73 -40.36 -1.66
CA LEU A 22 9.15 -38.96 -1.59
C LEU A 22 10.44 -38.79 -0.77
N SER A 23 10.58 -39.51 0.35
CA SER A 23 11.77 -39.46 1.23
C SER A 23 12.98 -40.25 0.71
N CYS A 24 12.78 -41.15 -0.26
CA CYS A 24 13.84 -42.06 -0.71
C CYS A 24 14.68 -41.43 -1.84
N LYS A 25 15.65 -40.55 -1.54
CA LYS A 25 16.70 -40.00 -2.47
C LYS A 25 16.38 -40.15 -3.96
N ALA A 26 15.23 -39.62 -4.35
CA ALA A 26 14.63 -39.86 -5.64
C ALA A 26 15.12 -38.78 -6.61
N ASP A 27 15.28 -39.12 -7.88
CA ASP A 27 15.57 -38.12 -8.89
C ASP A 27 14.37 -37.15 -9.05
N LYS A 28 14.63 -35.98 -9.65
CA LYS A 28 13.63 -34.92 -9.81
C LYS A 28 12.36 -35.37 -10.55
N ASN A 29 12.47 -36.31 -11.49
CA ASN A 29 11.33 -36.80 -12.24
C ASN A 29 10.45 -37.70 -11.35
N THR A 30 11.08 -38.57 -10.56
CA THR A 30 10.38 -39.39 -9.57
C THR A 30 9.69 -38.52 -8.51
N LEU A 31 10.36 -37.49 -7.97
CA LEU A 31 9.76 -36.55 -7.02
C LEU A 31 8.54 -35.82 -7.61
N TYR A 32 8.61 -35.43 -8.88
CA TYR A 32 7.50 -34.79 -9.59
C TYR A 32 6.29 -35.72 -9.74
N GLU A 33 6.51 -36.95 -10.19
CA GLU A 33 5.44 -37.94 -10.39
C GLU A 33 4.78 -38.35 -9.06
N VAL A 34 5.57 -38.54 -8.00
CA VAL A 34 5.04 -38.79 -6.64
C VAL A 34 4.24 -37.59 -6.14
N SER A 35 4.74 -36.36 -6.34
CA SER A 35 4.04 -35.15 -5.92
C SER A 35 2.69 -34.98 -6.61
N LYS A 36 2.62 -35.30 -7.91
CA LYS A 36 1.39 -35.27 -8.70
C LYS A 36 0.40 -36.35 -8.28
N ALA A 37 0.90 -37.53 -7.92
CA ALA A 37 0.07 -38.61 -7.37
C ALA A 37 -0.54 -38.18 -6.03
N LEU A 38 0.27 -37.68 -5.09
CA LEU A 38 -0.19 -37.20 -3.78
C LEU A 38 -1.14 -36.00 -3.89
N GLU A 39 -0.97 -35.11 -4.87
CA GLU A 39 -1.93 -34.04 -5.13
C GLU A 39 -3.36 -34.56 -5.41
N SER A 40 -3.47 -35.74 -6.03
CA SER A 40 -4.77 -36.29 -6.44
C SER A 40 -5.46 -37.14 -5.38
N ILE A 41 -4.71 -37.67 -4.40
CA ILE A 41 -5.25 -38.60 -3.39
C ILE A 41 -4.92 -38.22 -1.94
N GLY A 42 -4.07 -37.22 -1.72
CA GLY A 42 -3.60 -36.83 -0.40
C GLY A 42 -4.72 -36.32 0.50
N THR A 43 -4.65 -36.69 1.77
CA THR A 43 -5.63 -36.39 2.82
C THR A 43 -5.06 -35.40 3.83
N ILE A 44 -5.89 -34.95 4.78
CA ILE A 44 -5.43 -34.13 5.91
C ILE A 44 -4.37 -34.87 6.73
N ASP A 45 -4.52 -36.17 6.93
CA ASP A 45 -3.55 -36.99 7.67
C ASP A 45 -2.17 -37.01 6.98
N THR A 46 -2.14 -36.87 5.65
CA THR A 46 -0.90 -36.71 4.88
C THR A 46 -0.13 -35.45 5.29
N LEU A 47 -0.81 -34.37 5.68
CA LEU A 47 -0.17 -33.08 6.00
C LEU A 47 0.79 -33.20 7.18
N ALA A 48 0.41 -33.88 8.26
CA ALA A 48 1.27 -34.05 9.44
C ALA A 48 2.61 -34.72 9.07
N VAL A 49 2.57 -35.69 8.17
CA VAL A 49 3.76 -36.40 7.70
C VAL A 49 4.58 -35.52 6.75
N LEU A 50 3.94 -34.76 5.87
CA LEU A 50 4.63 -33.81 4.98
C LEU A 50 5.31 -32.69 5.75
N VAL A 51 4.67 -32.16 6.79
CA VAL A 51 5.26 -31.17 7.71
C VAL A 51 6.53 -31.70 8.34
N SER A 52 6.50 -32.94 8.81
CA SER A 52 7.68 -33.62 9.38
C SER A 52 8.80 -33.75 8.34
N LEU A 53 8.47 -34.10 7.10
CA LEU A 53 9.44 -34.25 6.01
C LEU A 53 10.09 -32.93 5.61
N PHE A 54 9.30 -31.89 5.35
CA PHE A 54 9.88 -30.64 4.89
C PHE A 54 10.56 -29.83 6.00
N SER A 55 10.24 -30.13 7.27
CA SER A 55 10.87 -29.51 8.45
C SER A 55 12.13 -30.23 8.91
N SER A 56 12.41 -31.42 8.39
CA SER A 56 13.63 -32.17 8.70
C SER A 56 14.84 -31.55 8.02
N GLU A 57 15.88 -31.24 8.80
CA GLU A 57 17.16 -30.77 8.25
C GLU A 57 17.97 -31.89 7.60
N ASP A 58 17.65 -33.16 7.89
CA ASP A 58 18.30 -34.34 7.32
C ASP A 58 17.84 -34.66 5.89
N GLU A 59 16.76 -34.03 5.42
CA GLU A 59 16.18 -34.24 4.09
C GLU A 59 16.81 -33.32 3.04
N GLU A 60 16.97 -33.83 1.82
CA GLU A 60 17.53 -33.06 0.70
C GLU A 60 16.59 -31.90 0.31
N ALA A 61 17.16 -30.77 -0.13
CA ALA A 61 16.40 -29.56 -0.44
C ALA A 61 15.29 -29.80 -1.48
N ASP A 62 15.56 -30.61 -2.52
CA ASP A 62 14.58 -30.96 -3.54
C ASP A 62 13.40 -31.77 -2.95
N THR A 63 13.68 -32.70 -2.01
CA THR A 63 12.66 -33.47 -1.29
C THR A 63 11.79 -32.56 -0.42
N ARG A 64 12.42 -31.65 0.32
CA ARG A 64 11.71 -30.67 1.16
C ARG A 64 10.81 -29.76 0.33
N ILE A 65 11.31 -29.26 -0.80
CA ILE A 65 10.53 -28.42 -1.72
C ILE A 65 9.35 -29.19 -2.32
N ALA A 66 9.55 -30.46 -2.70
CA ALA A 66 8.48 -31.34 -3.18
C ALA A 66 7.40 -31.54 -2.11
N ALA A 67 7.79 -31.88 -0.88
CA ALA A 67 6.88 -32.04 0.26
C ALA A 67 6.09 -30.76 0.56
N MET A 68 6.74 -29.59 0.57
CA MET A 68 6.07 -28.29 0.72
C MET A 68 5.05 -28.05 -0.40
N SER A 69 5.41 -28.33 -1.65
CA SER A 69 4.51 -28.13 -2.78
C SER A 69 3.28 -29.03 -2.72
N VAL A 70 3.43 -30.28 -2.27
CA VAL A 70 2.30 -31.19 -2.09
C VAL A 70 1.41 -30.70 -0.94
N ALA A 71 2.01 -30.33 0.19
CA ALA A 71 1.28 -29.85 1.35
C ALA A 71 0.42 -28.62 1.01
N GLY A 72 0.98 -27.62 0.33
CA GLY A 72 0.21 -26.44 -0.06
C GLY A 72 -0.93 -26.73 -1.04
N LYS A 73 -0.77 -27.72 -1.93
CA LYS A 73 -1.83 -28.15 -2.85
C LYS A 73 -2.98 -28.84 -2.13
N ILE A 74 -2.67 -29.71 -1.16
CA ILE A 74 -3.67 -30.33 -0.29
C ILE A 74 -4.42 -29.25 0.51
N CYS A 75 -3.70 -28.30 1.12
CA CYS A 75 -4.33 -27.16 1.83
C CYS A 75 -5.24 -26.34 0.90
N ALA A 76 -4.76 -25.97 -0.29
CA ALA A 76 -5.57 -25.21 -1.25
C ALA A 76 -6.79 -25.99 -1.74
N GLY A 77 -6.66 -27.30 -1.95
CA GLY A 77 -7.77 -28.18 -2.30
C GLY A 77 -8.86 -28.18 -1.23
N PHE A 78 -8.46 -28.39 0.03
CA PHE A 78 -9.40 -28.40 1.16
C PHE A 78 -10.06 -27.04 1.40
N ILE A 79 -9.30 -25.93 1.34
CA ILE A 79 -9.86 -24.57 1.46
C ILE A 79 -10.86 -24.29 0.34
N ASN A 80 -10.57 -24.71 -0.90
CA ASN A 80 -11.47 -24.52 -2.02
C ASN A 80 -12.73 -25.40 -1.92
N GLU A 81 -12.62 -26.62 -1.39
CA GLU A 81 -13.77 -27.46 -1.07
C GLU A 81 -14.61 -26.85 0.05
N GLN A 82 -13.99 -26.40 1.15
CA GLN A 82 -14.66 -25.68 2.24
C GLN A 82 -15.44 -24.47 1.73
N ASN A 83 -14.83 -23.63 0.90
CA ASN A 83 -15.47 -22.46 0.29
C ASN A 83 -16.65 -22.83 -0.64
N LYS A 84 -16.64 -24.01 -1.26
CA LYS A 84 -17.79 -24.53 -2.04
C LYS A 84 -18.90 -25.06 -1.13
N THR A 85 -18.57 -25.78 -0.05
CA THR A 85 -19.57 -26.28 0.92
C THR A 85 -20.20 -25.17 1.76
N ASP A 86 -19.46 -24.10 2.10
CA ASP A 86 -19.98 -22.94 2.83
C ASP A 86 -21.00 -22.13 2.03
N ALA A 87 -21.00 -22.25 0.69
CA ALA A 87 -22.02 -21.68 -0.17
C ALA A 87 -23.32 -22.51 -0.17
N ASP A 88 -23.28 -23.79 0.22
CA ASP A 88 -24.38 -24.72 -0.01
C ASP A 88 -25.00 -25.38 1.25
N GLN A 89 -24.37 -25.48 2.44
CA GLN A 89 -25.03 -26.08 3.63
C GLN A 89 -24.62 -25.53 5.02
N LEU A 90 -25.61 -25.43 5.91
CA LEU A 90 -25.48 -25.17 7.35
C LEU A 90 -25.07 -26.47 8.10
N SER A 91 -23.79 -26.53 8.48
CA SER A 91 -23.09 -27.52 9.34
C SER A 91 -22.85 -28.93 8.75
N PRO A 92 -21.67 -29.54 9.01
CA PRO A 92 -21.27 -30.03 10.33
C PRO A 92 -19.96 -29.40 10.86
N LYS A 93 -20.02 -28.84 12.09
CA LYS A 93 -18.91 -28.11 12.74
C LYS A 93 -17.73 -29.00 13.18
N GLU A 94 -17.90 -30.31 13.31
CA GLU A 94 -16.89 -31.16 13.96
C GLU A 94 -15.79 -31.65 12.99
N LYS A 95 -16.12 -31.98 11.72
CA LYS A 95 -15.09 -32.32 10.70
C LYS A 95 -14.40 -31.10 10.09
N GLN A 96 -15.03 -29.92 10.15
CA GLN A 96 -14.40 -28.66 9.71
C GLN A 96 -13.27 -28.23 10.66
N LEU A 97 -13.35 -28.56 11.95
CA LEU A 97 -12.36 -28.14 12.95
C LEU A 97 -11.02 -28.89 12.84
N GLU A 98 -11.04 -30.22 12.64
CA GLU A 98 -9.81 -31.03 12.55
C GLU A 98 -8.98 -30.69 11.30
N GLY A 99 -9.63 -30.52 10.14
CA GLY A 99 -8.95 -30.15 8.91
C GLY A 99 -8.36 -28.75 8.92
N SER A 100 -9.05 -27.80 9.54
CA SER A 100 -8.58 -26.42 9.68
C SER A 100 -7.32 -26.32 10.55
N ALA A 101 -7.30 -27.03 11.68
CA ALA A 101 -6.16 -27.01 12.60
C ALA A 101 -4.87 -27.56 11.97
N GLU A 102 -4.95 -28.62 11.17
CA GLU A 102 -3.78 -29.21 10.52
C GLU A 102 -3.26 -28.35 9.35
N ILE A 103 -4.16 -27.65 8.65
CA ILE A 103 -3.81 -26.63 7.66
C ILE A 103 -3.07 -25.47 8.33
N ASP A 104 -3.56 -25.01 9.48
CA ASP A 104 -2.95 -23.91 10.23
C ASP A 104 -1.55 -24.26 10.73
N LYS A 105 -1.37 -25.48 11.25
CA LYS A 105 -0.04 -26.02 11.60
C LYS A 105 0.88 -26.07 10.38
N THR A 106 0.36 -26.50 9.22
CA THR A 106 1.13 -26.56 7.98
C THR A 106 1.55 -25.16 7.52
N ILE A 107 0.66 -24.17 7.58
CA ILE A 107 0.95 -22.78 7.25
C ILE A 107 2.01 -22.19 8.20
N LEU A 108 1.89 -22.46 9.50
CA LEU A 108 2.85 -22.01 10.50
C LEU A 108 4.25 -22.62 10.24
N ALA A 109 4.30 -23.92 9.93
CA ALA A 109 5.53 -24.60 9.60
C ALA A 109 6.16 -24.03 8.31
N LEU A 110 5.37 -23.73 7.27
CA LEU A 110 5.86 -23.09 6.05
C LEU A 110 6.43 -21.69 6.31
N LYS A 111 5.79 -20.89 7.18
CA LYS A 111 6.32 -19.57 7.59
C LYS A 111 7.65 -19.72 8.32
N HIS A 112 7.77 -20.68 9.23
CA HIS A 112 9.03 -20.97 9.91
C HIS A 112 10.13 -21.37 8.92
N GLN A 113 9.81 -22.21 7.94
CA GLN A 113 10.75 -22.62 6.88
C GLN A 113 11.20 -21.43 6.03
N MET A 114 10.30 -20.51 5.71
CA MET A 114 10.62 -19.29 4.96
C MET A 114 11.61 -18.39 5.70
N ASN A 115 11.48 -18.27 7.03
CA ASN A 115 12.32 -17.39 7.85
C ASN A 115 13.69 -18.00 8.21
N ASN A 116 13.75 -19.33 8.39
CA ASN A 116 14.90 -19.98 9.04
C ASN A 116 15.67 -20.97 8.14
N SER A 117 15.24 -21.21 6.90
CA SER A 117 15.92 -22.16 5.99
C SER A 117 16.86 -21.48 4.98
N SER A 118 17.68 -22.29 4.32
CA SER A 118 18.53 -21.88 3.18
C SER A 118 17.70 -21.26 2.03
N GLY A 119 18.35 -20.43 1.20
CA GLY A 119 17.67 -19.60 0.20
C GLY A 119 16.73 -20.34 -0.76
N GLU A 120 17.11 -21.52 -1.27
CA GLU A 120 16.24 -22.29 -2.19
C GLU A 120 14.98 -22.82 -1.50
N VAL A 121 15.11 -23.30 -0.25
CA VAL A 121 13.98 -23.82 0.51
C VAL A 121 13.07 -22.70 1.00
N SER A 122 13.65 -21.55 1.39
CA SER A 122 12.90 -20.34 1.73
C SER A 122 12.06 -19.85 0.54
N ILE A 123 12.62 -19.81 -0.68
CA ILE A 123 11.88 -19.49 -1.91
C ILE A 123 10.78 -20.53 -2.18
N GLY A 124 11.06 -21.81 -1.94
CA GLY A 124 10.08 -22.90 -2.04
C GLY A 124 8.88 -22.68 -1.12
N ALA A 125 9.12 -22.42 0.16
CA ALA A 125 8.08 -22.14 1.16
C ALA A 125 7.26 -20.88 0.79
N ALA A 126 7.93 -19.79 0.38
CA ALA A 126 7.27 -18.55 -0.03
C ALA A 126 6.32 -18.76 -1.22
N ARG A 127 6.75 -19.51 -2.25
CA ARG A 127 5.92 -19.84 -3.42
C ARG A 127 4.69 -20.66 -3.07
N VAL A 128 4.80 -21.52 -2.06
CA VAL A 128 3.67 -22.32 -1.58
C VAL A 128 2.68 -21.45 -0.82
N LEU A 129 3.16 -20.63 0.13
CA LEU A 129 2.31 -19.71 0.90
C LEU A 129 1.50 -18.77 -0.01
N MET A 130 2.12 -18.19 -1.04
CA MET A 130 1.44 -17.31 -1.99
C MET A 130 0.32 -18.00 -2.80
N LYS A 131 0.27 -19.33 -2.85
CA LYS A 131 -0.75 -20.11 -3.57
C LYS A 131 -1.90 -20.58 -2.69
N ILE A 132 -1.78 -20.48 -1.36
CA ILE A 132 -2.84 -20.87 -0.43
C ILE A 132 -3.86 -19.71 -0.34
N PRO A 133 -5.13 -19.91 -0.72
CA PRO A 133 -6.14 -18.85 -0.66
C PRO A 133 -6.39 -18.43 0.79
N MET A 134 -6.17 -17.15 1.11
CA MET A 134 -6.41 -16.59 2.44
C MET A 134 -7.91 -16.32 2.63
N GLY A 135 -8.68 -17.39 2.87
CA GLY A 135 -10.10 -17.32 3.19
C GLY A 135 -10.44 -18.41 4.20
N LYS A 136 -10.60 -18.03 5.47
CA LYS A 136 -10.96 -18.88 6.63
C LYS A 136 -9.91 -19.89 7.13
N VAL A 137 -8.69 -19.42 7.40
CA VAL A 137 -7.85 -20.03 8.45
C VAL A 137 -8.45 -19.65 9.79
N SER A 138 -9.00 -20.64 10.51
CA SER A 138 -9.68 -20.41 11.79
C SER A 138 -8.66 -20.33 12.92
N VAL A 139 -8.11 -19.15 13.17
CA VAL A 139 -7.53 -18.83 14.47
C VAL A 139 -8.67 -18.62 15.48
N PHE A 140 -9.37 -19.71 15.84
CA PHE A 140 -10.35 -19.75 16.92
C PHE A 140 -10.19 -21.06 17.68
N ASN A 141 -9.21 -21.09 18.59
CA ASN A 141 -9.29 -21.62 19.96
C ASN A 141 -7.87 -21.87 20.48
N MET A 142 -7.37 -20.92 21.27
CA MET A 142 -6.53 -21.26 22.41
C MET A 142 -7.27 -20.78 23.65
N ASP A 143 -8.31 -21.52 24.04
CA ASP A 143 -8.79 -21.53 25.41
C ASP A 143 -8.75 -22.99 25.86
N GLY A 144 -7.73 -23.32 26.64
CA GLY A 144 -7.78 -24.51 27.49
C GLY A 144 -8.58 -24.16 28.74
N PHE A 145 -9.72 -24.82 28.94
CA PHE A 145 -10.14 -25.50 30.19
C PHE A 145 -11.61 -25.97 30.06
N GLU A 146 -11.74 -27.30 30.06
CA GLU A 146 -12.83 -28.19 30.50
C GLU A 146 -14.34 -27.85 30.43
N SER A 147 -15.08 -28.87 29.95
CA SER A 147 -16.44 -29.37 30.29
C SER A 147 -17.67 -28.88 29.48
N GLU A 148 -18.03 -29.69 28.47
CA GLU A 148 -19.29 -30.44 28.24
C GLU A 148 -20.63 -30.04 28.93
N PRO A 149 -21.83 -30.45 28.43
CA PRO A 149 -22.45 -30.19 27.11
C PRO A 149 -23.99 -29.92 27.26
N GLU A 150 -24.76 -30.14 26.18
CA GLU A 150 -26.25 -30.24 26.07
C GLU A 150 -27.01 -28.93 25.70
N SER A 151 -27.98 -28.89 24.78
CA SER A 151 -28.66 -29.89 23.95
C SER A 151 -29.48 -29.22 22.83
N ASP A 152 -29.47 -29.86 21.66
CA ASP A 152 -30.36 -29.86 20.47
C ASP A 152 -31.91 -29.75 20.72
N PRO A 153 -32.83 -29.83 19.72
CA PRO A 153 -32.90 -29.31 18.34
C PRO A 153 -34.32 -28.86 17.87
N ALA A 154 -34.45 -28.65 16.55
CA ALA A 154 -35.65 -28.78 15.67
C ALA A 154 -36.40 -27.47 15.34
N ILE A 155 -36.73 -27.18 14.07
CA ILE A 155 -37.76 -27.86 13.27
C ILE A 155 -37.50 -27.76 11.74
N ILE A 156 -37.90 -28.84 11.07
CA ILE A 156 -37.88 -29.23 9.65
C ILE A 156 -39.11 -28.63 8.89
N VAL A 157 -39.05 -28.52 7.53
CA VAL A 157 -40.08 -29.02 6.55
C VAL A 157 -40.38 -28.14 5.32
N GLN A 158 -39.89 -28.64 4.16
CA GLN A 158 -40.53 -28.89 2.83
C GLN A 158 -40.82 -27.81 1.75
N ASN A 159 -40.12 -28.00 0.61
CA ASN A 159 -40.57 -28.33 -0.76
C ASN A 159 -41.83 -27.68 -1.39
N LYS A 160 -41.68 -27.18 -2.64
CA LYS A 160 -42.29 -27.79 -3.85
C LYS A 160 -41.82 -27.18 -5.19
N GLU A 161 -41.90 -28.03 -6.20
CA GLU A 161 -41.37 -27.98 -7.58
C GLU A 161 -42.17 -27.13 -8.59
N GLY A 162 -41.53 -26.85 -9.75
CA GLY A 162 -42.13 -27.13 -11.06
C GLY A 162 -42.13 -26.02 -12.13
N GLY A 163 -41.59 -26.33 -13.33
CA GLY A 163 -42.15 -25.82 -14.60
C GLY A 163 -41.18 -25.21 -15.63
N GLU A 164 -41.10 -25.83 -16.80
CA GLU A 164 -40.15 -25.65 -17.92
C GLU A 164 -40.66 -24.77 -19.08
N LYS A 165 -39.70 -24.32 -19.94
CA LYS A 165 -39.74 -24.06 -21.41
C LYS A 165 -40.31 -22.74 -21.98
N ASN A 166 -39.46 -21.98 -22.70
CA ASN A 166 -39.41 -21.98 -24.19
C ASN A 166 -38.25 -21.15 -24.81
N LYS A 167 -37.77 -21.62 -25.99
CA LYS A 167 -36.65 -21.13 -26.83
C LYS A 167 -37.09 -20.12 -27.92
N LYS A 168 -36.16 -19.24 -28.38
CA LYS A 168 -35.86 -18.76 -29.78
C LYS A 168 -34.88 -17.57 -29.68
N SER A 169 -33.60 -17.60 -30.09
CA SER A 169 -32.91 -17.71 -31.42
C SER A 169 -32.76 -16.40 -32.24
N LEU A 170 -31.50 -15.99 -32.46
CA LEU A 170 -30.89 -15.20 -33.57
C LEU A 170 -31.38 -13.75 -33.82
N SER A 171 -30.61 -12.75 -34.29
CA SER A 171 -29.24 -12.61 -34.82
C SER A 171 -28.90 -11.12 -35.01
N LEU A 172 -27.60 -10.81 -35.07
CA LEU A 172 -26.97 -9.51 -35.35
C LEU A 172 -27.32 -8.85 -36.70
N LYS A 173 -27.24 -7.50 -36.74
CA LYS A 173 -26.80 -6.71 -37.91
C LYS A 173 -25.89 -5.55 -37.49
N LYS A 174 -24.78 -5.39 -38.25
CA LYS A 174 -23.82 -4.27 -38.23
C LYS A 174 -24.29 -3.13 -39.16
N SER A 175 -23.83 -1.91 -38.90
CA SER A 175 -23.46 -0.93 -39.95
C SER A 175 -22.52 0.17 -39.44
N ASN A 176 -21.56 0.50 -40.29
CA ASN A 176 -20.42 1.43 -40.17
C ASN A 176 -20.79 2.93 -40.30
N ILE A 177 -19.82 3.83 -39.98
CA ILE A 177 -19.15 4.82 -40.87
C ILE A 177 -18.70 6.12 -40.13
N ASN A 178 -17.38 6.42 -40.24
CA ASN A 178 -16.59 7.69 -40.36
C ASN A 178 -16.94 8.97 -39.56
N ALA A 179 -16.09 9.99 -39.41
CA ALA A 179 -14.64 10.28 -39.38
C ALA A 179 -14.53 11.83 -39.27
N GLU A 180 -13.50 12.32 -38.58
CA GLU A 180 -12.87 13.66 -38.67
C GLU A 180 -13.68 14.98 -38.53
N LYS A 181 -13.23 15.84 -37.59
CA LYS A 181 -12.72 17.19 -37.91
C LYS A 181 -12.07 17.91 -36.71
N THR A 182 -10.84 18.35 -36.94
CA THR A 182 -10.01 19.29 -36.17
C THR A 182 -10.37 20.76 -36.44
N LYS A 183 -10.20 21.63 -35.43
CA LYS A 183 -9.70 23.05 -35.45
C LYS A 183 -10.02 23.70 -34.08
N SER A 184 -9.04 24.00 -33.22
CA SER A 184 -8.20 25.21 -33.19
C SER A 184 -8.97 26.52 -33.03
N ILE A 185 -8.75 27.26 -31.93
CA ILE A 185 -8.25 28.66 -31.87
C ILE A 185 -8.36 29.26 -30.45
N ARG A 186 -7.17 29.63 -29.93
CA ARG A 186 -6.71 30.80 -29.15
C ARG A 186 -7.51 31.44 -27.99
N LYS A 187 -6.70 31.73 -26.96
CA LYS A 187 -6.82 32.66 -25.83
C LYS A 187 -7.41 34.05 -26.19
N ALA A 188 -8.24 34.58 -25.30
CA ALA A 188 -8.37 36.01 -25.01
C ALA A 188 -8.42 36.23 -23.48
N LYS A 189 -7.92 37.38 -23.04
CA LYS A 189 -7.54 37.75 -21.67
C LYS A 189 -8.46 38.90 -21.20
N VAL A 190 -8.82 38.89 -19.90
CA VAL A 190 -9.24 40.01 -19.01
C VAL A 190 -10.63 40.66 -19.22
N SER A 191 -11.51 40.62 -18.21
CA SER A 191 -11.86 41.76 -17.30
C SER A 191 -13.22 41.61 -16.58
N ASP A 192 -13.16 41.69 -15.25
CA ASP A 192 -14.10 42.17 -14.21
C ASP A 192 -15.65 42.10 -14.32
N LYS A 193 -16.21 41.54 -13.23
CA LYS A 193 -17.45 41.83 -12.46
C LYS A 193 -18.79 42.09 -13.16
N THR A 194 -19.78 41.25 -12.84
CA THR A 194 -21.08 41.67 -12.26
C THR A 194 -21.88 40.47 -11.72
N ASP A 195 -22.51 40.68 -10.56
CA ASP A 195 -23.41 39.77 -9.85
C ASP A 195 -24.60 39.30 -10.71
N GLN A 196 -24.76 37.99 -10.87
CA GLN A 196 -26.06 37.38 -11.13
C GLN A 196 -26.20 36.04 -10.40
N LYS A 197 -27.21 35.94 -9.52
CA LYS A 197 -27.67 34.69 -8.89
C LYS A 197 -27.96 33.64 -9.97
N LYS A 198 -27.15 32.58 -10.04
CA LYS A 198 -27.46 31.41 -10.86
C LYS A 198 -28.44 30.51 -10.11
N VAL A 199 -29.64 30.36 -10.66
CA VAL A 199 -30.58 29.29 -10.32
C VAL A 199 -30.17 28.06 -11.13
N TYR A 200 -29.96 26.92 -10.47
CA TYR A 200 -29.63 25.67 -11.14
C TYR A 200 -30.88 24.79 -11.25
N TYR A 201 -31.01 24.16 -12.42
CA TYR A 201 -32.04 23.18 -12.73
C TYR A 201 -31.37 21.82 -12.91
N ASP A 202 -32.05 20.74 -12.51
CA ASP A 202 -31.59 19.38 -12.76
C ASP A 202 -31.80 18.96 -14.24
N SER A 203 -31.33 17.76 -14.60
CA SER A 203 -31.45 17.19 -15.94
C SER A 203 -32.89 16.89 -16.39
N ALA A 204 -33.88 17.15 -15.53
CA ALA A 204 -35.31 17.09 -15.83
C ALA A 204 -36.02 18.46 -15.78
N GLY A 205 -35.28 19.56 -15.52
CA GLY A 205 -35.80 20.93 -15.59
C GLY A 205 -36.47 21.46 -14.31
N HIS A 206 -36.26 20.85 -13.13
CA HIS A 206 -36.86 21.33 -11.87
C HIS A 206 -35.94 22.28 -11.09
N SER A 207 -36.54 23.31 -10.50
CA SER A 207 -35.86 24.30 -9.64
C SER A 207 -35.53 23.69 -8.27
N VAL A 208 -34.25 23.59 -7.94
CA VAL A 208 -33.77 22.99 -6.68
C VAL A 208 -33.72 24.08 -5.60
N ASN A 209 -34.85 24.35 -4.93
CA ASN A 209 -34.84 25.22 -3.74
C ASN A 209 -35.94 24.92 -2.71
N THR A 210 -36.48 23.69 -2.65
CA THR A 210 -37.60 23.37 -1.74
C THR A 210 -37.46 22.08 -0.91
N GLU A 211 -36.33 21.37 -0.94
CA GLU A 211 -36.15 20.17 -0.10
C GLU A 211 -35.42 20.41 1.24
N LEU A 212 -34.80 21.58 1.43
CA LEU A 212 -34.05 21.89 2.66
C LEU A 212 -34.96 22.24 3.86
N GLU A 213 -36.23 22.57 3.63
CA GLU A 213 -37.17 22.97 4.71
C GLU A 213 -38.01 21.82 5.29
N ARG A 214 -38.01 20.63 4.68
CA ARG A 214 -38.80 19.49 5.19
C ARG A 214 -38.08 18.65 6.26
N PHE A 215 -36.75 18.64 6.28
CA PHE A 215 -35.99 17.80 7.22
C PHE A 215 -35.79 18.43 8.61
N THR A 216 -35.92 19.75 8.75
CA THR A 216 -35.77 20.45 10.03
C THR A 216 -36.98 20.32 10.96
N LYS A 217 -38.13 19.85 10.46
CA LYS A 217 -39.37 19.73 11.27
C LYS A 217 -39.62 18.36 11.90
N SER A 218 -38.87 17.32 11.53
CA SER A 218 -39.10 15.96 12.08
C SER A 218 -38.26 15.62 13.32
N ALA A 219 -37.27 16.44 13.68
CA ALA A 219 -36.39 16.21 14.84
C ALA A 219 -36.79 17.01 16.10
N ALA A 220 -37.81 17.88 16.02
CA ALA A 220 -38.19 18.79 17.10
C ALA A 220 -39.43 18.35 17.89
N ALA A 221 -39.87 17.10 17.75
CA ALA A 221 -41.05 16.58 18.44
C ALA A 221 -40.70 15.33 19.24
N LEU A 222 -39.96 15.49 20.33
CA LEU A 222 -39.96 14.62 21.51
C LEU A 222 -39.09 15.28 22.57
N GLU A 223 -39.76 15.82 23.60
CA GLU A 223 -39.41 15.86 25.03
C GLU A 223 -39.81 17.19 25.69
N LYS A 224 -40.60 17.06 26.77
CA LYS A 224 -41.13 18.15 27.59
C LYS A 224 -40.14 18.50 28.72
N PRO A 225 -40.06 19.76 29.17
CA PRO A 225 -39.11 20.18 30.20
C PRO A 225 -39.62 19.92 31.63
N VAL A 226 -38.68 19.70 32.55
CA VAL A 226 -38.88 19.74 34.01
C VAL A 226 -37.97 20.86 34.56
N GLU A 227 -38.55 21.70 35.44
CA GLU A 227 -37.97 22.91 36.04
C GLU A 227 -36.91 22.65 37.15
N PRO A 228 -36.08 23.66 37.52
CA PRO A 228 -34.87 23.49 38.31
C PRO A 228 -35.05 23.80 39.81
N VAL A 229 -34.12 23.31 40.65
CA VAL A 229 -33.97 23.74 42.05
C VAL A 229 -32.49 23.99 42.42
N ALA A 230 -32.24 25.27 42.72
CA ALA A 230 -31.38 25.91 43.72
C ALA A 230 -29.86 25.61 43.88
N GLU A 231 -29.16 26.74 43.98
CA GLU A 231 -27.76 27.03 44.30
C GLU A 231 -27.32 26.61 45.71
N VAL A 232 -26.01 26.36 45.89
CA VAL A 232 -25.24 26.76 47.08
C VAL A 232 -23.82 27.17 46.68
N GLU A 233 -23.38 28.30 47.23
CA GLU A 233 -22.14 29.05 47.02
C GLU A 233 -20.87 28.48 47.70
N SER A 234 -19.75 29.13 47.36
CA SER A 234 -18.51 29.36 48.14
C SER A 234 -17.47 28.23 48.11
N GLY A 235 -16.16 28.47 48.01
CA GLY A 235 -15.35 29.69 48.04
C GLY A 235 -13.87 29.28 48.28
N ASN A 236 -12.96 30.22 48.06
CA ASN A 236 -11.53 30.27 48.42
C ASN A 236 -10.48 29.61 47.50
N SER A 237 -9.84 30.48 46.73
CA SER A 237 -8.37 30.55 46.57
C SER A 237 -7.75 31.17 47.85
N PRO A 238 -6.43 31.01 48.11
CA PRO A 238 -5.53 32.12 47.77
C PRO A 238 -4.12 31.74 47.29
N GLU A 239 -3.61 32.63 46.42
CA GLU A 239 -2.26 33.17 46.22
C GLU A 239 -1.02 32.55 46.93
N GLY A 240 0.10 32.49 46.18
CA GLY A 240 1.31 33.18 46.67
C GLY A 240 2.71 32.58 46.37
N ILE A 241 3.43 33.26 45.47
CA ILE A 241 4.82 33.74 45.64
C ILE A 241 6.00 32.82 45.21
N LEU A 242 6.75 33.36 44.23
CA LEU A 242 8.11 33.04 43.78
C LEU A 242 9.18 33.38 44.84
N PRO A 243 10.40 32.85 44.69
CA PRO A 243 11.55 33.74 44.73
C PRO A 243 12.52 33.56 43.55
N VAL A 244 13.07 34.70 43.16
CA VAL A 244 14.20 34.90 42.24
C VAL A 244 15.44 35.05 43.11
N ASP A 245 16.52 34.31 42.82
CA ASP A 245 17.90 34.82 42.72
C ASP A 245 18.92 33.68 42.60
N GLY A 246 19.93 33.88 41.74
CA GLY A 246 21.15 33.07 41.74
C GLY A 246 21.78 32.85 40.37
N MET A 247 22.37 33.89 39.78
CA MET A 247 23.35 33.76 38.70
C MET A 247 24.50 32.86 39.14
N HIS A 248 24.70 31.73 38.47
CA HIS A 248 26.03 31.17 38.25
C HIS A 248 26.12 30.60 36.83
N GLN A 249 26.93 31.28 36.02
CA GLN A 249 27.44 30.77 34.75
C GLN A 249 28.28 29.53 35.04
N ASN A 250 27.92 28.40 34.43
CA ASN A 250 28.91 27.41 34.02
C ASN A 250 28.46 26.78 32.70
N SER A 251 29.24 27.09 31.68
CA SER A 251 29.22 26.55 30.35
C SER A 251 29.77 25.13 30.36
N GLN A 252 28.93 24.15 30.07
CA GLN A 252 29.27 22.92 29.34
C GLN A 252 27.95 22.27 28.93
N GLY A 253 27.62 22.42 27.64
CA GLY A 253 26.45 21.82 27.03
C GLY A 253 26.67 20.33 26.86
N GLU A 254 26.20 19.55 27.82
CA GLU A 254 25.73 18.20 27.56
C GLU A 254 24.25 18.34 27.21
N SER A 255 23.92 18.13 25.94
CA SER A 255 22.57 17.94 25.47
C SER A 255 21.97 16.75 26.23
N GLU A 256 21.22 17.02 27.29
CA GLU A 256 20.30 16.04 27.88
C GLU A 256 19.39 15.56 26.75
N VAL A 257 19.63 14.33 26.28
CA VAL A 257 18.63 13.58 25.53
C VAL A 257 17.47 13.40 26.50
N ARG A 258 16.47 14.27 26.40
CA ARG A 258 15.16 14.08 27.05
C ARG A 258 14.61 12.76 26.52
N MET A 259 14.83 11.69 27.26
CA MET A 259 14.14 10.43 27.06
C MET A 259 12.65 10.74 27.16
N MET A 260 11.95 10.73 26.02
CA MET A 260 10.50 10.81 26.02
C MET A 260 9.97 9.64 26.88
N PRO A 261 8.99 9.87 27.76
CA PRO A 261 8.44 8.80 28.56
C PRO A 261 7.94 7.69 27.63
N LEU A 262 8.25 6.43 27.99
CA LEU A 262 7.78 5.24 27.28
C LEU A 262 6.26 5.33 27.08
N VAL A 263 5.84 5.51 25.83
CA VAL A 263 4.43 5.61 25.48
C VAL A 263 3.80 4.23 25.61
N ASN A 264 2.75 4.11 26.42
CA ASN A 264 2.01 2.85 26.52
C ASN A 264 1.05 2.70 25.33
N VAL A 265 1.52 2.03 24.28
CA VAL A 265 0.80 1.81 23.02
C VAL A 265 -0.37 0.81 23.14
N GLU A 266 -0.50 0.10 24.26
CA GLU A 266 -1.68 -0.74 24.55
C GLU A 266 -2.92 0.11 24.90
N LYS A 267 -2.72 1.33 25.38
CA LYS A 267 -3.80 2.27 25.72
C LYS A 267 -4.04 3.29 24.60
N PRO A 268 -5.15 4.02 24.65
CA PRO A 268 -5.27 5.24 23.85
C PRO A 268 -4.19 6.26 24.26
N VAL A 269 -3.59 6.92 23.29
CA VAL A 269 -2.55 7.93 23.52
C VAL A 269 -3.07 9.28 23.03
N GLU A 270 -3.22 10.25 23.93
CA GLU A 270 -3.61 11.61 23.54
C GLU A 270 -2.43 12.31 22.87
N ILE A 271 -2.59 12.71 21.61
CA ILE A 271 -1.55 13.36 20.80
C ILE A 271 -1.76 14.88 20.73
N ALA A 272 -2.99 15.34 20.99
CA ALA A 272 -3.40 16.73 21.17
C ALA A 272 -4.74 16.75 21.92
N PRO A 273 -5.20 17.90 22.45
CA PRO A 273 -6.46 17.96 23.19
C PRO A 273 -7.63 17.29 22.46
N ASP A 274 -8.29 16.34 23.13
CA ASP A 274 -9.41 15.56 22.59
C ASP A 274 -9.06 14.85 21.25
N THR A 275 -7.79 14.50 21.05
CA THR A 275 -7.29 13.83 19.84
C THR A 275 -6.37 12.69 20.23
N TRP A 276 -6.75 11.48 19.81
CA TRP A 276 -6.19 10.25 20.33
C TRP A 276 -5.67 9.37 19.20
N TRP A 277 -4.47 8.85 19.36
CA TRP A 277 -4.04 7.65 18.66
C TRP A 277 -4.68 6.43 19.35
N VAL A 278 -5.39 5.63 18.57
CA VAL A 278 -6.14 4.43 19.00
C VAL A 278 -5.75 3.20 18.16
N GLY A 279 -4.62 3.26 17.46
CA GLY A 279 -4.06 2.14 16.71
C GLY A 279 -3.44 1.07 17.60
N ARG A 280 -2.65 0.19 16.99
CA ARG A 280 -1.89 -0.86 17.65
C ARG A 280 -0.45 -0.85 17.15
N ARG A 281 0.49 -1.37 17.96
CA ARG A 281 1.85 -1.70 17.53
C ARG A 281 2.04 -3.22 17.58
N GLU A 282 2.66 -3.79 16.56
CA GLU A 282 2.83 -5.25 16.41
C GLU A 282 4.27 -5.66 16.09
N ASP A 283 5.24 -4.76 16.29
CA ASP A 283 6.65 -4.93 15.92
C ASP A 283 6.81 -5.33 14.44
N THR A 284 5.97 -4.75 13.58
CA THR A 284 6.03 -4.93 12.13
C THR A 284 6.72 -3.76 11.47
N LEU A 285 7.26 -3.96 10.27
CA LEU A 285 7.83 -2.86 9.49
C LEU A 285 6.78 -1.84 9.05
N LEU A 286 5.51 -2.24 8.94
CA LEU A 286 4.42 -1.40 8.45
C LEU A 286 3.40 -1.18 9.56
N GLU A 287 3.83 -0.46 10.59
CA GLU A 287 2.96 -0.09 11.70
C GLU A 287 1.81 0.80 11.23
N ARG A 288 0.60 0.54 11.73
CA ARG A 288 -0.62 1.25 11.33
C ARG A 288 -1.12 2.16 12.44
N ASN A 289 -1.74 3.25 12.05
CA ASN A 289 -2.28 4.26 12.94
C ASN A 289 -3.76 4.45 12.65
N ILE A 290 -4.53 4.51 13.73
CA ILE A 290 -5.95 4.84 13.73
C ILE A 290 -6.11 6.00 14.69
N TYR A 291 -6.89 7.01 14.32
CA TYR A 291 -7.05 8.21 15.15
C TYR A 291 -8.50 8.50 15.49
N LEU A 292 -8.75 9.00 16.69
CA LEU A 292 -10.04 9.49 17.14
C LEU A 292 -9.94 10.98 17.48
N ARG A 293 -10.80 11.79 16.88
CA ARG A 293 -10.94 13.22 17.18
C ARG A 293 -12.33 13.49 17.78
N VAL A 294 -12.36 14.10 18.96
CA VAL A 294 -13.59 14.42 19.70
C VAL A 294 -13.83 15.93 19.77
N PHE A 295 -14.72 16.44 18.95
CA PHE A 295 -15.06 17.86 18.94
C PHE A 295 -16.10 18.17 20.02
N ARG A 296 -15.80 19.11 20.93
CA ARG A 296 -16.68 19.48 22.05
C ARG A 296 -16.96 20.98 22.10
N ASN A 297 -18.22 21.37 22.17
CA ASN A 297 -18.60 22.76 22.42
C ASN A 297 -19.91 22.81 23.22
N GLY A 298 -19.79 23.11 24.52
CA GLY A 298 -20.91 23.03 25.46
C GLY A 298 -21.45 21.60 25.56
N ASP A 299 -22.74 21.44 25.28
CA ASP A 299 -23.45 20.15 25.26
C ASP A 299 -23.23 19.35 23.96
N LYS A 300 -22.70 19.99 22.90
CA LYS A 300 -22.50 19.36 21.60
C LYS A 300 -21.19 18.59 21.57
N THR A 301 -21.27 17.31 21.18
CA THR A 301 -20.11 16.45 20.94
C THR A 301 -20.22 15.79 19.57
N LEU A 302 -19.10 15.75 18.83
CA LEU A 302 -18.97 14.99 17.59
C LEU A 302 -17.70 14.14 17.63
N ASN A 303 -17.85 12.84 17.44
CA ASN A 303 -16.75 11.87 17.41
C ASN A 303 -16.44 11.46 15.96
N LEU A 304 -15.20 11.74 15.54
CA LEU A 304 -14.66 11.43 14.22
C LEU A 304 -13.56 10.37 14.35
N LEU A 305 -13.76 9.21 13.74
CA LEU A 305 -12.74 8.19 13.59
C LEU A 305 -12.05 8.36 12.23
N ILE A 306 -10.73 8.30 12.19
CA ILE A 306 -9.93 8.41 10.97
C ILE A 306 -9.25 7.06 10.70
N ASP A 307 -9.42 6.56 9.47
CA ASP A 307 -8.78 5.36 8.92
C ASP A 307 -8.94 4.13 9.84
N PRO A 308 -10.15 3.53 9.94
CA PRO A 308 -10.52 2.51 10.92
C PRO A 308 -9.73 1.18 10.91
N GLY A 309 -8.83 1.00 9.95
CA GLY A 309 -7.92 -0.14 9.89
C GLY A 309 -8.52 -1.41 9.28
N PRO A 310 -7.72 -2.50 9.26
CA PRO A 310 -8.11 -3.83 8.81
C PRO A 310 -8.78 -4.66 9.92
N PRO A 311 -9.43 -5.79 9.58
CA PRO A 311 -10.20 -6.62 10.52
C PRO A 311 -9.51 -6.97 11.84
N GLU A 312 -8.20 -7.24 11.82
CA GLU A 312 -7.43 -7.60 13.01
C GLU A 312 -7.37 -6.48 14.07
N ASP A 313 -7.51 -5.22 13.66
CA ASP A 313 -7.49 -4.07 14.58
C ASP A 313 -8.87 -3.80 15.21
N LEU A 314 -9.94 -4.48 14.78
CA LEU A 314 -11.31 -4.15 15.20
C LEU A 314 -11.52 -4.33 16.71
N THR A 315 -11.11 -5.46 17.28
CA THR A 315 -11.30 -5.74 18.71
C THR A 315 -10.56 -4.74 19.62
N PRO A 316 -9.24 -4.50 19.46
CA PRO A 316 -8.54 -3.51 20.27
C PRO A 316 -9.10 -2.10 20.06
N LEU A 317 -9.46 -1.74 18.82
CA LEU A 317 -10.09 -0.46 18.51
C LEU A 317 -11.40 -0.27 19.29
N VAL A 318 -12.29 -1.27 19.28
CA VAL A 318 -13.56 -1.22 20.03
C VAL A 318 -13.33 -1.03 21.53
N GLY A 319 -12.31 -1.68 22.09
CA GLY A 319 -11.90 -1.49 23.49
C GLY A 319 -11.53 -0.03 23.78
N LYS A 320 -10.61 0.52 22.98
CA LYS A 320 -10.15 1.93 23.09
C LYS A 320 -11.28 2.94 22.89
N LEU A 321 -12.19 2.70 21.93
CA LEU A 321 -13.37 3.53 21.73
C LEU A 321 -14.37 3.45 22.90
N THR A 322 -14.48 2.29 23.54
CA THR A 322 -15.35 2.11 24.71
C THR A 322 -14.83 2.92 25.89
N GLU A 323 -13.52 2.90 26.12
CA GLU A 323 -12.84 3.71 27.15
C GLU A 323 -13.03 5.22 26.91
N LEU A 324 -12.81 5.69 25.68
CA LEU A 324 -12.79 7.13 25.38
C LEU A 324 -14.17 7.77 25.20
N ILE A 325 -15.09 7.09 24.51
CA ILE A 325 -16.36 7.68 24.09
C ILE A 325 -17.58 6.85 24.48
N GLY A 326 -17.41 5.75 25.22
CA GLY A 326 -18.50 4.85 25.61
C GLY A 326 -18.97 3.91 24.49
N GLY A 327 -18.14 3.75 23.44
CA GLY A 327 -18.28 2.68 22.45
C GLY A 327 -18.67 3.15 21.04
N VAL A 328 -18.66 2.20 20.10
CA VAL A 328 -18.81 2.42 18.64
C VAL A 328 -20.11 3.15 18.26
N ARG A 329 -21.20 2.97 19.03
CA ARG A 329 -22.49 3.64 18.79
C ARG A 329 -22.43 5.17 19.00
N LYS A 330 -21.38 5.68 19.63
CA LYS A 330 -21.16 7.11 19.82
C LYS A 330 -20.35 7.75 18.69
N LEU A 331 -19.82 6.97 17.74
CA LEU A 331 -19.18 7.51 16.54
C LEU A 331 -20.22 8.22 15.66
N ASN A 332 -19.89 9.42 15.21
CA ASN A 332 -20.74 10.18 14.30
C ASN A 332 -20.24 10.07 12.86
N ILE A 333 -18.92 10.11 12.67
CA ILE A 333 -18.28 10.13 11.35
C ILE A 333 -17.07 9.19 11.35
N MET A 334 -16.88 8.46 10.25
CA MET A 334 -15.63 7.84 9.85
C MET A 334 -15.09 8.56 8.62
N PHE A 335 -13.86 9.07 8.71
CA PHE A 335 -13.13 9.60 7.56
C PHE A 335 -12.19 8.53 7.02
N LEU A 336 -12.25 8.31 5.71
CA LEU A 336 -11.41 7.34 5.00
C LEU A 336 -10.54 8.09 3.99
N ASN A 337 -9.22 8.06 4.19
CA ASN A 337 -8.27 8.73 3.31
C ASN A 337 -8.30 8.14 1.89
N HIS A 338 -8.16 6.81 1.79
CA HIS A 338 -8.26 6.04 0.55
C HIS A 338 -8.84 4.64 0.80
N GLN A 339 -9.02 3.89 -0.28
CA GLN A 339 -9.82 2.67 -0.26
C GLN A 339 -9.13 1.42 0.28
N ASP A 340 -7.86 1.45 0.68
CA ASP A 340 -7.16 0.18 0.92
C ASP A 340 -7.74 -0.59 2.11
N PRO A 341 -7.69 -1.93 2.08
CA PRO A 341 -8.26 -2.75 3.14
C PRO A 341 -7.63 -2.52 4.52
N ASP A 342 -6.37 -2.15 4.59
CA ASP A 342 -5.66 -1.81 5.82
C ASP A 342 -6.00 -0.42 6.37
N VAL A 343 -6.74 0.38 5.60
CA VAL A 343 -7.25 1.71 6.00
C VAL A 343 -8.73 1.66 6.31
N SER A 344 -9.52 1.05 5.42
CA SER A 344 -10.96 1.30 5.32
C SER A 344 -11.85 0.12 5.67
N TYR A 345 -11.32 -1.11 5.76
CA TYR A 345 -12.16 -2.30 5.80
C TYR A 345 -13.07 -2.35 7.04
N ASN A 346 -12.55 -1.96 8.21
CA ASN A 346 -13.34 -1.90 9.44
C ASN A 346 -14.50 -0.91 9.40
N ALA A 347 -14.53 0.04 8.47
CA ALA A 347 -15.68 0.93 8.31
C ALA A 347 -16.97 0.13 8.05
N GLY A 348 -16.89 -0.98 7.29
CA GLY A 348 -18.01 -1.88 7.05
C GLY A 348 -18.49 -2.58 8.33
N HIS A 349 -17.56 -3.03 9.17
CA HIS A 349 -17.88 -3.67 10.45
C HIS A 349 -18.47 -2.67 11.45
N ILE A 350 -17.87 -1.49 11.56
CA ILE A 350 -18.33 -0.42 12.43
C ILE A 350 -19.73 0.05 12.02
N GLN A 351 -20.00 0.23 10.73
CA GLN A 351 -21.33 0.68 10.28
C GLN A 351 -22.42 -0.38 10.47
N LYS A 352 -22.08 -1.68 10.49
CA LYS A 352 -23.03 -2.73 10.90
C LYS A 352 -23.42 -2.58 12.38
N LEU A 353 -22.47 -2.24 13.25
CA LEU A 353 -22.71 -2.01 14.67
C LEU A 353 -23.39 -0.66 14.94
N ASN A 354 -23.09 0.35 14.12
CA ASN A 354 -23.63 1.70 14.17
C ASN A 354 -24.10 2.18 12.77
N PRO A 355 -25.33 1.81 12.36
CA PRO A 355 -25.86 2.17 11.02
C PRO A 355 -26.02 3.67 10.77
N GLY A 356 -25.99 4.50 11.83
CA GLY A 356 -26.08 5.95 11.75
C GLY A 356 -24.72 6.65 11.57
N CYS A 357 -23.61 5.92 11.55
CA CYS A 357 -22.29 6.49 11.35
C CYS A 357 -22.09 6.92 9.89
N VAL A 358 -21.79 8.20 9.67
CA VAL A 358 -21.54 8.77 8.35
C VAL A 358 -20.13 8.37 7.87
N VAL A 359 -20.01 7.95 6.62
CA VAL A 359 -18.73 7.71 5.96
C VAL A 359 -18.38 8.92 5.09
N LEU A 360 -17.21 9.48 5.33
CA LEU A 360 -16.71 10.67 4.66
C LEU A 360 -15.43 10.30 3.90
N CYS A 361 -15.46 10.39 2.58
CA CYS A 361 -14.29 10.13 1.72
C CYS A 361 -14.49 10.79 0.36
N SER A 362 -13.46 10.70 -0.49
CA SER A 362 -13.55 11.19 -1.86
C SER A 362 -14.49 10.35 -2.72
N GLU A 363 -14.96 10.91 -3.83
CA GLU A 363 -15.79 10.16 -4.77
C GLU A 363 -15.05 8.95 -5.35
N ASP A 364 -13.76 9.12 -5.64
CA ASP A 364 -12.92 8.06 -6.20
C ASP A 364 -12.71 6.93 -5.17
N SER A 365 -12.49 7.24 -3.90
CA SER A 365 -12.40 6.23 -2.83
C SER A 365 -13.74 5.53 -2.60
N TRP A 366 -14.85 6.28 -2.60
CA TRP A 366 -16.21 5.74 -2.41
C TRP A 366 -16.57 4.64 -3.41
N ARG A 367 -16.15 4.78 -4.68
CA ARG A 367 -16.40 3.79 -5.74
C ARG A 367 -15.90 2.39 -5.38
N LEU A 368 -14.91 2.29 -4.50
CA LEU A 368 -14.29 1.04 -4.07
C LEU A 368 -14.75 0.63 -2.67
N VAL A 369 -14.69 1.53 -1.67
CA VAL A 369 -15.03 1.17 -0.28
C VAL A 369 -16.49 0.77 -0.07
N LYS A 370 -17.40 1.19 -0.95
CA LYS A 370 -18.81 0.76 -0.88
C LYS A 370 -18.97 -0.77 -0.96
N PHE A 371 -18.03 -1.47 -1.60
CA PHE A 371 -18.04 -2.92 -1.68
C PHE A 371 -17.73 -3.62 -0.35
N TYR A 372 -17.31 -2.89 0.69
CA TYR A 372 -17.21 -3.39 2.07
C TYR A 372 -18.57 -3.49 2.78
N GLY A 373 -19.68 -3.24 2.06
CA GLY A 373 -21.04 -3.31 2.59
C GLY A 373 -21.48 -2.01 3.27
N LEU A 374 -20.88 -0.88 2.88
CA LEU A 374 -21.24 0.44 3.39
C LEU A 374 -22.57 0.91 2.79
N ASN A 375 -23.38 1.57 3.61
CA ASN A 375 -24.68 2.13 3.24
C ASN A 375 -24.50 3.45 2.48
N GLU A 376 -24.89 3.47 1.20
CA GLU A 376 -24.77 4.65 0.35
C GLU A 376 -25.53 5.88 0.86
N LYS A 377 -26.59 5.69 1.67
CA LYS A 377 -27.33 6.80 2.28
C LYS A 377 -26.55 7.52 3.38
N MET A 378 -25.54 6.86 3.92
CA MET A 378 -24.67 7.37 4.98
C MET A 378 -23.33 7.87 4.45
N TYR A 379 -23.18 7.96 3.12
CA TYR A 379 -21.98 8.49 2.49
C TYR A 379 -22.07 9.99 2.28
N LYS A 380 -20.95 10.68 2.55
CA LYS A 380 -20.74 12.08 2.21
C LYS A 380 -19.43 12.23 1.43
N CYS A 381 -19.52 12.87 0.27
CA CYS A 381 -18.40 13.16 -0.63
C CYS A 381 -17.62 14.38 -0.12
N THR A 382 -16.30 14.28 0.02
CA THR A 382 -15.43 15.41 0.45
C THR A 382 -15.44 16.58 -0.52
N GLU A 383 -15.64 16.31 -1.81
CA GLU A 383 -15.68 17.28 -2.90
C GLU A 383 -16.99 18.08 -2.89
N SER A 384 -18.00 17.63 -2.13
CA SER A 384 -19.26 18.36 -1.98
C SER A 384 -19.17 19.56 -1.04
N PHE A 385 -18.03 19.76 -0.36
CA PHE A 385 -17.80 20.88 0.54
C PHE A 385 -17.12 22.03 -0.20
N THR A 386 -17.77 23.20 -0.24
CA THR A 386 -17.24 24.40 -0.90
C THR A 386 -15.89 24.78 -0.31
N GLY A 387 -14.87 24.89 -1.16
CA GLY A 387 -13.50 25.19 -0.73
C GLY A 387 -12.83 24.06 0.08
N GLY A 388 -13.40 22.85 0.08
CA GLY A 388 -12.87 21.71 0.82
C GLY A 388 -13.08 21.79 2.34
N THR A 389 -13.84 22.76 2.85
CA THR A 389 -13.97 22.98 4.31
C THR A 389 -15.34 22.56 4.82
N ALA A 390 -15.36 21.75 5.87
CA ALA A 390 -16.56 21.43 6.64
C ALA A 390 -16.56 22.20 7.97
N THR A 391 -17.74 22.68 8.39
CA THR A 391 -17.97 23.20 9.73
C THR A 391 -18.98 22.28 10.43
N PHE A 392 -18.59 21.71 11.56
CA PHE A 392 -19.46 20.84 12.33
C PHE A 392 -20.46 21.64 13.17
N ASN A 393 -21.51 20.97 13.67
CA ASN A 393 -22.51 21.60 14.54
C ASN A 393 -21.92 22.08 15.89
N THR A 394 -20.74 21.60 16.25
CA THR A 394 -19.89 22.08 17.36
C THR A 394 -19.18 23.40 17.07
N GLY A 395 -19.19 23.91 15.84
CA GLY A 395 -18.47 25.12 15.41
C GLY A 395 -17.05 24.91 14.91
N HIS A 396 -16.41 23.79 15.28
CA HIS A 396 -15.10 23.39 14.75
C HIS A 396 -15.10 23.20 13.24
N LYS A 397 -13.94 23.43 12.63
CA LYS A 397 -13.72 23.36 11.18
C LYS A 397 -12.65 22.35 10.85
N VAL A 398 -12.85 21.63 9.75
CA VAL A 398 -11.84 20.76 9.15
C VAL A 398 -11.75 21.06 7.65
N GLN A 399 -10.58 20.84 7.07
CA GLN A 399 -10.36 20.97 5.63
C GLN A 399 -9.90 19.65 5.02
N PHE A 400 -10.55 19.26 3.93
CA PHE A 400 -10.15 18.14 3.10
C PHE A 400 -9.15 18.63 2.06
N ILE A 401 -8.02 17.95 1.97
CA ILE A 401 -6.93 18.31 1.05
C ILE A 401 -6.73 17.14 0.09
N PRO A 402 -7.24 17.23 -1.16
CA PRO A 402 -7.01 16.20 -2.15
C PRO A 402 -5.51 16.05 -2.44
N THR A 403 -5.02 14.82 -2.37
CA THR A 403 -3.63 14.46 -2.68
C THR A 403 -3.62 13.32 -3.68
N PRO A 404 -4.15 13.56 -4.90
CA PRO A 404 -4.28 12.51 -5.89
C PRO A 404 -2.92 11.91 -6.20
N TYR A 405 -2.90 10.58 -6.27
CA TYR A 405 -1.71 9.78 -6.48
C TYR A 405 -0.71 9.82 -5.32
N CYS A 406 -1.19 10.04 -4.08
CA CYS A 406 -0.42 9.80 -2.85
C CYS A 406 -1.07 8.70 -1.97
N HIS A 407 -1.08 7.43 -2.38
CA HIS A 407 -0.68 6.89 -3.69
C HIS A 407 -1.86 6.66 -4.65
N PHE A 408 -3.10 6.73 -4.18
CA PHE A 408 -4.29 6.59 -5.02
C PHE A 408 -4.85 7.89 -5.56
N ARG A 409 -5.55 7.77 -6.69
CA ARG A 409 -6.28 8.88 -7.31
C ARG A 409 -7.23 9.62 -6.35
N GLY A 410 -7.87 8.89 -5.44
CA GLY A 410 -8.84 9.39 -4.46
C GLY A 410 -8.26 9.77 -3.10
N ALA A 411 -6.95 9.64 -2.88
CA ALA A 411 -6.33 9.95 -1.59
C ALA A 411 -6.60 11.41 -1.18
N THR A 412 -7.03 11.59 0.06
CA THR A 412 -7.47 12.89 0.61
C THR A 412 -7.07 12.99 2.07
N MET A 413 -6.34 14.04 2.43
CA MET A 413 -5.97 14.32 3.83
C MET A 413 -7.07 15.12 4.54
N LEU A 414 -7.03 15.11 5.88
CA LEU A 414 -7.90 15.93 6.72
C LEU A 414 -7.06 16.81 7.65
N TYR A 415 -7.22 18.12 7.54
CA TYR A 415 -6.61 19.11 8.42
C TYR A 415 -7.63 19.61 9.45
N ASP A 416 -7.29 19.48 10.73
CA ASP A 416 -8.09 20.02 11.84
C ASP A 416 -7.57 21.41 12.23
N TYR A 417 -8.39 22.44 12.04
CA TYR A 417 -8.03 23.82 12.34
C TYR A 417 -7.80 24.08 13.83
N GLU A 418 -8.45 23.32 14.71
CA GLU A 418 -8.36 23.55 16.15
C GLU A 418 -7.01 23.07 16.70
N THR A 419 -6.63 21.85 16.33
CA THR A 419 -5.41 21.21 16.83
C THR A 419 -4.19 21.54 15.96
N GLY A 420 -4.38 21.91 14.69
CA GLY A 420 -3.31 22.07 13.72
C GLY A 420 -2.71 20.74 13.27
N ILE A 421 -3.41 19.62 13.48
CA ILE A 421 -3.00 18.29 13.03
C ILE A 421 -3.46 18.06 11.60
N LEU A 422 -2.55 17.55 10.76
CA LEU A 422 -2.87 17.00 9.45
C LEU A 422 -2.88 15.46 9.52
N PHE A 423 -4.05 14.85 9.37
CA PHE A 423 -4.18 13.41 9.16
C PHE A 423 -3.91 13.10 7.69
N SER A 424 -2.71 12.61 7.40
CA SER A 424 -2.16 12.59 6.04
C SER A 424 -2.39 11.30 5.26
N GLY A 425 -2.93 10.25 5.89
CA GLY A 425 -2.98 8.92 5.30
C GLY A 425 -1.57 8.40 5.03
N ASP A 426 -1.35 7.83 3.84
CA ASP A 426 -0.05 7.29 3.45
C ASP A 426 1.02 8.35 3.16
N PHE A 427 0.65 9.59 2.92
CA PHE A 427 1.64 10.66 2.75
C PHE A 427 2.36 10.93 4.06
N MET A 428 3.69 11.04 4.01
CA MET A 428 4.58 11.03 5.19
C MET A 428 4.49 9.75 6.03
N GLY A 429 3.82 8.70 5.54
CA GLY A 429 3.94 7.36 6.08
C GLY A 429 5.34 6.79 5.87
N GLY A 430 5.72 5.84 6.71
CA GLY A 430 7.06 5.27 6.69
C GLY A 430 7.12 3.88 7.26
N LEU A 431 8.19 3.15 6.91
CA LEU A 431 8.52 1.91 7.58
C LEU A 431 9.07 2.20 8.98
N SER A 432 8.61 1.43 9.96
CA SER A 432 9.07 1.50 11.35
C SER A 432 10.20 0.50 11.57
N PHE A 433 11.43 1.00 11.70
CA PHE A 433 12.58 0.19 12.14
C PHE A 433 12.72 0.16 13.67
N LEU A 434 12.08 1.13 14.34
CA LEU A 434 11.88 1.21 15.77
C LEU A 434 10.37 1.42 16.01
N PRO A 435 9.76 0.82 17.04
CA PRO A 435 8.32 0.89 17.28
C PRO A 435 7.86 2.23 17.90
N ASP A 436 8.57 3.32 17.61
CA ASP A 436 8.30 4.63 18.20
C ASP A 436 7.05 5.28 17.60
N LEU A 437 6.16 5.75 18.46
CA LEU A 437 4.95 6.47 18.02
C LEU A 437 5.28 7.83 17.41
N TYR A 438 6.32 8.52 17.90
CA TYR A 438 6.74 9.84 17.43
C TYR A 438 8.02 9.75 16.60
N ALA A 439 8.05 10.49 15.50
CA ALA A 439 9.17 10.48 14.58
C ALA A 439 10.39 11.20 15.18
N SER A 440 11.57 10.72 14.82
CA SER A 440 12.84 11.43 15.02
C SER A 440 13.45 11.78 13.66
N GLU A 441 14.60 12.45 13.65
CA GLU A 441 15.35 12.66 12.40
C GLU A 441 15.67 11.33 11.68
N GLY A 442 15.91 10.26 12.44
CA GLY A 442 16.19 8.92 11.91
C GLY A 442 15.01 8.23 11.23
N SER A 443 13.78 8.74 11.42
CA SER A 443 12.59 8.21 10.75
C SER A 443 12.57 8.49 9.23
N TRP A 444 13.40 9.43 8.75
CA TRP A 444 13.42 9.83 7.35
C TRP A 444 13.70 8.68 6.38
N ASP A 445 14.61 7.77 6.71
CA ASP A 445 14.97 6.65 5.82
C ASP A 445 13.81 5.67 5.61
N GLY A 446 13.01 5.44 6.65
CA GLY A 446 11.79 4.64 6.58
C GLY A 446 10.71 5.30 5.72
N ILE A 447 10.57 6.62 5.84
CA ILE A 447 9.67 7.44 5.02
C ILE A 447 10.09 7.40 3.55
N VAL A 448 11.38 7.62 3.26
CA VAL A 448 11.93 7.55 1.89
C VAL A 448 11.66 6.19 1.28
N THR A 449 11.98 5.12 2.01
CA THR A 449 11.80 3.75 1.51
C THR A 449 10.34 3.48 1.19
N PHE A 450 9.43 3.82 2.09
CA PHE A 450 7.99 3.68 1.86
C PHE A 450 7.52 4.47 0.63
N HIS A 451 7.91 5.74 0.53
CA HIS A 451 7.50 6.61 -0.57
C HIS A 451 8.06 6.12 -1.92
N GLN A 452 9.29 5.63 -1.97
CA GLN A 452 9.87 5.08 -3.20
C GLN A 452 9.17 3.80 -3.68
N ILE A 453 8.60 3.02 -2.76
CA ILE A 453 7.84 1.80 -3.08
C ILE A 453 6.44 2.14 -3.59
N TYR A 454 5.72 3.01 -2.87
CA TYR A 454 4.28 3.21 -3.10
C TYR A 454 3.95 4.45 -3.94
N MET A 455 4.72 5.54 -3.82
CA MET A 455 4.34 6.79 -4.44
C MET A 455 4.68 6.78 -5.94
N PRO A 456 3.70 7.03 -6.82
CA PRO A 456 3.86 6.82 -8.25
C PRO A 456 4.71 7.87 -8.95
N SER A 457 4.81 9.10 -8.42
CA SER A 457 5.66 10.16 -9.00
C SER A 457 5.96 11.29 -8.02
N LYS A 458 7.13 11.91 -8.20
CA LYS A 458 7.57 13.14 -7.54
C LYS A 458 6.60 14.29 -7.79
N ALA A 459 6.05 14.40 -8.99
CA ALA A 459 5.05 15.43 -9.30
C ALA A 459 3.81 15.35 -8.39
N ALA A 460 3.37 14.15 -8.02
CA ALA A 460 2.28 13.97 -7.05
C ALA A 460 2.69 14.44 -5.64
N LEU A 461 3.91 14.11 -5.21
CA LEU A 461 4.46 14.58 -3.93
C LEU A 461 4.57 16.11 -3.86
N GLN A 462 5.10 16.73 -4.91
CA GLN A 462 5.20 18.19 -5.02
C GLN A 462 3.83 18.86 -4.97
N HIS A 463 2.83 18.26 -5.61
CA HIS A 463 1.46 18.76 -5.52
C HIS A 463 0.90 18.65 -4.10
N ALA A 464 1.09 17.53 -3.41
CA ALA A 464 0.67 17.36 -2.02
C ALA A 464 1.37 18.36 -1.08
N VAL A 465 2.70 18.52 -1.19
CA VAL A 465 3.48 19.49 -0.42
C VAL A 465 3.01 20.93 -0.71
N GLY A 466 2.73 21.25 -1.97
CA GLY A 466 2.18 22.54 -2.37
C GLY A 466 0.84 22.84 -1.68
N ASN A 467 -0.09 21.88 -1.73
CA ASN A 467 -1.41 22.02 -1.09
C ASN A 467 -1.31 22.18 0.44
N ILE A 468 -0.36 21.50 1.09
CA ILE A 468 -0.10 21.66 2.53
C ILE A 468 0.45 23.07 2.83
N ARG A 469 1.36 23.59 1.99
CA ARG A 469 1.92 24.93 2.13
C ARG A 469 0.92 26.06 1.85
N GLU A 470 -0.19 25.76 1.18
CA GLU A 470 -1.29 26.70 0.95
C GLU A 470 -2.25 26.82 2.15
N LEU A 471 -2.11 25.97 3.17
CA LEU A 471 -2.87 26.12 4.41
C LEU A 471 -2.55 27.45 5.09
N PRO A 472 -3.52 28.03 5.85
CA PRO A 472 -3.29 29.30 6.55
C PRO A 472 -2.12 29.25 7.55
N GLU A 473 -1.89 28.08 8.13
CA GLU A 473 -0.76 27.77 8.99
C GLU A 473 -0.19 26.40 8.60
N LEU A 474 1.13 26.24 8.70
CA LEU A 474 1.78 24.95 8.52
C LEU A 474 1.31 23.99 9.64
N PRO A 475 1.02 22.70 9.34
CA PRO A 475 0.63 21.76 10.37
C PRO A 475 1.64 21.68 11.50
N LYS A 476 1.16 21.70 12.75
CA LYS A 476 1.99 21.52 13.95
C LYS A 476 2.45 20.08 14.10
N MET A 477 1.67 19.17 13.53
CA MET A 477 1.87 17.73 13.55
C MET A 477 1.29 17.11 12.28
N ILE A 478 1.97 16.11 11.73
CA ILE A 478 1.47 15.26 10.66
C ILE A 478 1.29 13.86 11.25
N ALA A 479 0.06 13.36 11.17
CA ALA A 479 -0.38 12.09 11.70
C ALA A 479 -0.66 11.13 10.52
N PRO A 480 0.36 10.38 10.04
CA PRO A 480 0.20 9.46 8.92
C PRO A 480 -0.56 8.19 9.33
N GLN A 481 -1.13 7.47 8.36
CA GLN A 481 -1.75 6.17 8.61
C GLN A 481 -0.68 5.09 8.89
N HIS A 482 0.54 5.23 8.35
CA HIS A 482 1.66 4.33 8.65
C HIS A 482 2.82 5.00 9.39
N GLY A 483 3.48 4.25 10.27
CA GLY A 483 4.71 4.66 10.92
C GLY A 483 4.54 5.68 12.05
N SER A 484 5.51 6.57 12.21
CA SER A 484 5.58 7.50 13.34
C SER A 484 4.98 8.88 13.02
N ILE A 485 4.41 9.52 14.05
CA ILE A 485 3.80 10.86 13.99
C ILE A 485 4.89 11.93 13.96
N LEU A 486 4.84 12.83 12.96
CA LEU A 486 5.80 13.93 12.82
C LEU A 486 5.31 15.15 13.60
N HIS A 487 6.21 15.83 14.29
CA HIS A 487 5.87 17.04 15.05
C HIS A 487 7.05 18.02 15.12
N GLY A 488 6.74 19.27 15.45
CA GLY A 488 7.76 20.32 15.61
C GLY A 488 8.53 20.60 14.33
N GLU A 489 9.84 20.82 14.46
CA GLU A 489 10.71 21.19 13.32
C GLU A 489 10.83 20.11 12.25
N LEU A 490 10.54 18.84 12.58
CA LEU A 490 10.56 17.75 11.62
C LEU A 490 9.52 17.92 10.51
N VAL A 491 8.39 18.58 10.79
CA VAL A 491 7.33 18.79 9.79
C VAL A 491 7.86 19.58 8.60
N GLU A 492 8.45 20.76 8.85
CA GLU A 492 8.97 21.63 7.78
C GLU A 492 10.18 21.00 7.08
N ASN A 493 11.09 20.39 7.86
CA ASN A 493 12.27 19.71 7.34
C ASN A 493 11.87 18.59 6.36
N PHE A 494 10.97 17.70 6.77
CA PHE A 494 10.60 16.54 5.96
C PHE A 494 9.73 16.94 4.76
N LEU A 495 8.84 17.95 4.88
CA LEU A 495 8.13 18.50 3.72
C LEU A 495 9.10 19.03 2.66
N THR A 496 10.17 19.70 3.08
CA THR A 496 11.19 20.22 2.16
C THR A 496 11.99 19.12 1.47
N LYS A 497 12.32 18.04 2.20
CA LYS A 497 12.99 16.87 1.61
C LYS A 497 12.05 16.11 0.65
N MET A 498 10.78 15.96 1.02
CA MET A 498 9.76 15.25 0.24
C MET A 498 9.52 15.89 -1.14
N ASP A 499 9.54 17.23 -1.20
CA ASP A 499 9.41 18.03 -2.44
C ASP A 499 10.47 17.66 -3.51
N ASN A 500 11.59 17.07 -3.08
CA ASN A 500 12.72 16.71 -3.93
C ASN A 500 12.90 15.20 -4.13
N LEU A 501 12.09 14.36 -3.49
CA LEU A 501 12.27 12.91 -3.51
C LEU A 501 11.81 12.30 -4.84
N ASP A 502 12.69 11.56 -5.51
CA ASP A 502 12.31 10.74 -6.66
C ASP A 502 11.69 9.43 -6.19
N VAL A 503 10.54 9.08 -6.77
CA VAL A 503 9.72 7.91 -6.40
C VAL A 503 9.12 7.26 -7.64
N GLY A 504 8.64 6.01 -7.52
CA GLY A 504 7.82 5.35 -8.54
C GLY A 504 8.35 5.48 -9.97
N LEU A 505 7.58 6.15 -10.83
CA LEU A 505 7.89 6.33 -12.25
C LEU A 505 9.21 7.09 -12.47
N ASP A 506 9.59 8.03 -11.60
CA ASP A 506 10.83 8.78 -11.74
C ASP A 506 12.05 7.86 -11.60
N LEU A 507 12.00 6.92 -10.65
CA LEU A 507 13.04 5.91 -10.47
C LEU A 507 13.10 4.95 -11.65
N PHE A 508 11.93 4.49 -12.14
CA PHE A 508 11.84 3.60 -13.28
C PHE A 508 12.42 4.23 -14.56
N LEU A 509 12.07 5.49 -14.82
CA LEU A 509 12.58 6.23 -15.98
C LEU A 509 14.09 6.46 -15.89
N LYS A 510 14.64 6.73 -14.70
CA LYS A 510 16.10 6.83 -14.50
C LYS A 510 16.82 5.52 -14.76
N GLU A 511 16.28 4.40 -14.29
CA GLU A 511 16.87 3.08 -14.54
C GLU A 511 16.79 2.69 -16.03
N SER A 512 15.63 2.91 -16.66
CA SER A 512 15.45 2.68 -18.10
C SER A 512 16.39 3.54 -18.93
N ALA A 513 16.57 4.82 -18.57
CA ALA A 513 17.52 5.69 -19.23
C ALA A 513 18.94 5.11 -19.13
N ARG A 514 19.39 4.72 -17.92
CA ARG A 514 20.72 4.11 -17.72
C ARG A 514 20.92 2.85 -18.55
N LYS A 515 19.89 2.01 -18.71
CA LYS A 515 19.92 0.85 -19.62
C LYS A 515 20.08 1.26 -21.08
N ASN A 516 19.34 2.28 -21.55
CA ASN A 516 19.50 2.80 -22.91
C ASN A 516 20.94 3.26 -23.17
N TYR A 517 21.55 3.97 -22.21
CA TYR A 517 22.95 4.38 -22.29
C TYR A 517 23.91 3.19 -22.45
N VAL A 518 23.77 2.15 -21.61
CA VAL A 518 24.59 0.93 -21.71
C VAL A 518 24.41 0.24 -23.07
N THR A 519 23.17 0.10 -23.55
CA THR A 519 22.90 -0.53 -24.86
C THR A 519 23.51 0.27 -26.00
N ALA A 520 23.31 1.59 -26.02
CA ALA A 520 23.87 2.47 -27.04
C ALA A 520 25.41 2.40 -27.09
N LEU A 521 26.08 2.40 -25.93
CA LEU A 521 27.53 2.28 -25.87
C LEU A 521 28.04 0.95 -26.45
N ASN A 522 27.36 -0.17 -26.17
CA ASN A 522 27.73 -1.46 -26.75
C ASN A 522 27.44 -1.52 -28.25
N GLU A 523 26.34 -0.93 -28.73
CA GLU A 523 26.08 -0.82 -30.18
C GLU A 523 27.16 0.01 -30.88
N LEU A 524 27.63 1.09 -30.25
CA LEU A 524 28.75 1.88 -30.77
C LEU A 524 30.06 1.07 -30.83
N LEU A 525 30.33 0.19 -29.86
CA LEU A 525 31.46 -0.74 -29.95
C LEU A 525 31.34 -1.68 -31.14
N VAL A 526 30.12 -2.19 -31.39
CA VAL A 526 29.85 -3.06 -32.55
C VAL A 526 30.03 -2.30 -33.86
N GLU A 527 29.51 -1.08 -33.99
CA GLU A 527 29.74 -0.26 -35.18
C GLU A 527 31.21 0.09 -35.37
N LEU A 528 31.91 0.44 -34.28
CA LEU A 528 33.36 0.69 -34.30
C LEU A 528 34.13 -0.54 -34.82
N SER A 529 33.74 -1.75 -34.41
CA SER A 529 34.36 -2.99 -34.87
C SER A 529 34.27 -3.26 -36.38
N ARG A 530 33.32 -2.60 -37.07
CA ARG A 530 33.20 -2.66 -38.54
C ARG A 530 34.11 -1.67 -39.24
N ILE A 531 34.64 -0.68 -38.51
CA ILE A 531 35.38 0.47 -39.05
C ILE A 531 36.89 0.33 -38.77
N VAL A 532 37.26 -0.14 -37.57
CA VAL A 532 38.65 -0.27 -37.11
C VAL A 532 38.99 -1.69 -36.66
N ASP A 533 40.28 -2.02 -36.63
CA ASP A 533 40.76 -3.32 -36.17
C ASP A 533 40.49 -3.56 -34.68
N SER A 534 40.41 -4.82 -34.28
CA SER A 534 40.07 -5.22 -32.90
C SER A 534 41.02 -4.63 -31.85
N SER A 535 42.30 -4.40 -32.19
CA SER A 535 43.26 -3.77 -31.29
C SER A 535 42.87 -2.37 -30.86
N LYS A 536 42.18 -1.60 -31.72
CA LYS A 536 41.68 -0.25 -31.39
C LYS A 536 40.48 -0.28 -30.47
N ILE A 537 39.64 -1.31 -30.59
CA ILE A 537 38.53 -1.54 -29.66
C ILE A 537 39.10 -1.89 -28.28
N ASP A 538 40.11 -2.76 -28.24
CA ASP A 538 40.78 -3.12 -27.00
C ASP A 538 41.47 -1.92 -26.36
N GLU A 539 42.09 -1.02 -27.14
CA GLU A 539 42.63 0.26 -26.63
C GLU A 539 41.54 1.13 -25.97
N VAL A 540 40.38 1.30 -26.63
CA VAL A 540 39.23 2.03 -26.06
C VAL A 540 38.69 1.35 -24.81
N MET A 541 38.57 0.02 -24.78
CA MET A 541 38.06 -0.68 -23.61
C MET A 541 39.06 -0.67 -22.44
N ASN A 542 40.36 -0.77 -22.75
CA ASN A 542 41.43 -0.73 -21.75
C ASN A 542 41.59 0.66 -21.12
N SER A 543 41.35 1.74 -21.85
CA SER A 543 41.41 3.09 -21.27
C SER A 543 40.41 3.31 -20.14
N PHE A 544 39.34 2.51 -20.08
CA PHE A 544 38.35 2.52 -19.00
C PHE A 544 38.52 1.37 -18.00
N ALA A 545 39.43 0.43 -18.28
CA ALA A 545 39.75 -0.70 -17.41
C ALA A 545 40.99 -0.46 -16.53
N SER A 546 41.81 0.54 -16.85
CA SER A 546 43.04 0.85 -16.12
C SER A 546 43.28 2.35 -15.98
N ASP A 547 42.90 2.91 -14.84
CA ASP A 547 43.86 3.63 -13.98
C ASP A 547 43.18 3.93 -12.62
N SER A 548 43.82 3.52 -11.53
CA SER A 548 43.36 3.71 -10.14
C SER A 548 43.39 5.18 -9.67
N SER A 549 43.27 6.13 -10.58
CA SER A 549 43.46 7.56 -10.36
C SER A 549 42.16 8.39 -10.44
N PHE A 550 41.05 7.90 -10.99
CA PHE A 550 39.72 8.56 -10.96
C PHE A 550 38.59 7.49 -11.03
N PRO A 551 37.34 7.76 -10.60
CA PRO A 551 36.36 6.71 -10.38
C PRO A 551 36.07 5.93 -11.67
N ASP A 552 36.17 4.60 -11.59
CA ASP A 552 35.81 3.66 -12.66
C ASP A 552 34.53 4.14 -13.37
N THR A 553 34.61 4.54 -14.63
CA THR A 553 33.45 5.11 -15.34
C THR A 553 32.43 4.02 -15.70
N PHE A 554 32.91 2.84 -16.06
CA PHE A 554 32.11 1.70 -16.52
C PHE A 554 32.33 0.44 -15.68
N THR A 555 31.35 -0.47 -15.72
CA THR A 555 31.56 -1.88 -15.36
C THR A 555 31.71 -2.66 -16.66
N ILE A 556 32.86 -3.29 -16.87
CA ILE A 556 33.16 -4.03 -18.11
C ILE A 556 33.25 -5.53 -17.79
N ARG A 557 32.60 -6.37 -18.59
CA ARG A 557 32.72 -7.83 -18.52
C ARG A 557 32.83 -8.39 -19.94
N LYS A 558 33.84 -9.24 -20.20
CA LYS A 558 34.05 -9.92 -21.50
C LYS A 558 34.00 -8.96 -22.70
N ASN A 559 34.67 -7.80 -22.62
CA ASN A 559 34.67 -6.76 -23.66
C ASN A 559 33.30 -6.11 -23.94
N SER A 560 32.39 -6.11 -22.97
CA SER A 560 31.11 -5.40 -23.06
C SER A 560 30.88 -4.55 -21.82
N ILE A 561 30.25 -3.40 -22.01
CA ILE A 561 29.85 -2.51 -20.92
C ILE A 561 28.57 -3.07 -20.31
N THR A 562 28.59 -3.41 -19.01
CA THR A 562 27.42 -3.95 -18.28
C THR A 562 26.82 -2.94 -17.31
N GLY A 563 27.44 -1.78 -17.12
CA GLY A 563 26.94 -0.74 -16.24
C GLY A 563 27.76 0.54 -16.33
N ILE A 564 27.18 1.65 -15.91
CA ILE A 564 27.81 2.97 -15.83
C ILE A 564 27.83 3.37 -14.35
N LYS A 565 28.98 3.77 -13.81
CA LYS A 565 29.15 4.08 -12.37
C LYS A 565 29.06 5.58 -12.07
N VAL A 566 29.22 6.43 -13.08
CA VAL A 566 29.09 7.89 -12.99
C VAL A 566 27.80 8.37 -13.66
N ASP A 567 27.60 9.69 -13.76
CA ASP A 567 26.53 10.26 -14.57
C ASP A 567 26.56 9.69 -16.00
N ALA A 568 25.39 9.28 -16.51
CA ALA A 568 25.31 8.53 -17.76
C ALA A 568 25.68 9.39 -18.97
N GLN A 569 25.31 10.67 -18.98
CA GLN A 569 25.66 11.58 -20.07
C GLN A 569 27.15 11.87 -20.07
N TYR A 570 27.73 12.16 -18.90
CA TYR A 570 29.16 12.35 -18.76
C TYR A 570 29.98 11.12 -19.22
N ALA A 571 29.50 9.92 -18.88
CA ALA A 571 30.14 8.67 -19.32
C ALA A 571 30.13 8.52 -20.85
N VAL A 572 29.01 8.84 -21.53
CA VAL A 572 28.96 8.86 -23.00
C VAL A 572 29.96 9.86 -23.56
N ASP A 573 30.01 11.07 -23.03
CA ASP A 573 30.93 12.10 -23.53
C ASP A 573 32.40 11.67 -23.43
N LEU A 574 32.79 11.01 -22.33
CA LEU A 574 34.13 10.43 -22.18
C LEU A 574 34.39 9.30 -23.18
N PHE A 575 33.42 8.39 -23.33
CA PHE A 575 33.52 7.25 -24.23
C PHE A 575 33.69 7.68 -25.69
N LEU A 576 32.91 8.66 -26.14
CA LEU A 576 32.99 9.19 -27.50
C LEU A 576 34.31 9.90 -27.77
N LYS A 577 34.86 10.62 -26.78
CA LYS A 577 36.20 11.21 -26.90
C LYS A 577 37.26 10.14 -27.13
N GLU A 578 37.18 9.03 -26.40
CA GLU A 578 38.15 7.95 -26.56
C GLU A 578 37.98 7.20 -27.89
N ILE A 579 36.74 6.95 -28.33
CA ILE A 579 36.48 6.39 -29.67
C ILE A 579 37.15 7.26 -30.74
N ARG A 580 36.90 8.58 -30.74
CA ARG A 580 37.44 9.49 -31.77
C ARG A 580 38.96 9.60 -31.73
N LYS A 581 39.59 9.42 -30.57
CA LYS A 581 41.07 9.36 -30.43
C LYS A 581 41.68 8.10 -31.06
N ASN A 582 40.94 7.00 -31.08
CA ASN A 582 41.42 5.69 -31.56
C ASN A 582 40.99 5.38 -33.00
N VAL A 583 40.20 6.25 -33.64
CA VAL A 583 39.78 6.13 -35.05
C VAL A 583 40.67 6.98 -35.96
N PRO A 584 41.17 6.44 -37.10
CA PRO A 584 41.92 7.22 -38.09
C PRO A 584 41.13 8.40 -38.65
N ALA A 585 41.81 9.51 -38.97
CA ALA A 585 41.17 10.74 -39.42
C ALA A 585 40.27 10.52 -40.65
N GLU A 586 40.69 9.69 -41.61
CA GLU A 586 39.90 9.39 -42.81
C GLU A 586 38.60 8.58 -42.56
N LYS A 587 38.40 8.06 -41.34
CA LYS A 587 37.21 7.28 -40.94
C LYS A 587 36.32 8.00 -39.92
N LEU A 588 36.65 9.25 -39.55
CA LEU A 588 35.91 10.00 -38.53
C LEU A 588 34.46 10.29 -38.94
N ASP A 589 34.20 10.61 -40.20
CA ASP A 589 32.83 10.90 -40.68
C ASP A 589 31.91 9.66 -40.58
N LEU A 590 32.47 8.46 -40.80
CA LEU A 590 31.73 7.20 -40.69
C LEU A 590 31.34 6.91 -39.24
N ILE A 591 32.26 7.11 -38.29
CA ILE A 591 31.96 6.88 -36.88
C ILE A 591 31.04 7.96 -36.32
N ASP A 592 31.20 9.22 -36.72
CA ASP A 592 30.34 10.32 -36.30
C ASP A 592 28.88 10.10 -36.77
N THR A 593 28.69 9.58 -37.99
CA THR A 593 27.37 9.17 -38.49
C THR A 593 26.76 8.05 -37.62
N SER A 594 27.56 7.03 -37.28
CA SER A 594 27.13 5.94 -36.40
C SER A 594 26.79 6.45 -34.99
N ILE A 595 27.56 7.40 -34.46
CA ILE A 595 27.30 8.05 -33.16
C ILE A 595 25.96 8.78 -33.18
N ILE A 596 25.74 9.66 -34.17
CA ILE A 596 24.50 10.44 -34.27
C ILE A 596 23.29 9.51 -34.39
N LYS A 597 23.37 8.51 -35.27
CA LYS A 597 22.29 7.53 -35.48
C LYS A 597 21.97 6.75 -34.21
N THR A 598 22.99 6.19 -33.55
CA THR A 598 22.81 5.35 -32.35
C THR A 598 22.25 6.16 -31.19
N LEU A 599 22.83 7.33 -30.89
CA LEU A 599 22.35 8.16 -29.79
C LEU A 599 20.93 8.67 -30.03
N THR A 600 20.60 9.07 -31.27
CA THR A 600 19.25 9.49 -31.63
C THR A 600 18.24 8.35 -31.48
N MET A 601 18.58 7.15 -31.96
CA MET A 601 17.74 5.95 -31.87
C MET A 601 17.39 5.61 -30.41
N TRP A 602 18.37 5.72 -29.51
CA TRP A 602 18.20 5.45 -28.07
C TRP A 602 17.72 6.66 -27.26
N LYS A 603 17.38 7.77 -27.92
CA LYS A 603 16.93 9.05 -27.32
C LYS A 603 17.94 9.63 -26.31
N ILE A 604 19.22 9.43 -26.57
CA ILE A 604 20.33 9.99 -25.78
C ILE A 604 20.70 11.36 -26.35
N PRO A 605 20.80 12.41 -25.52
CA PRO A 605 21.25 13.73 -25.96
C PRO A 605 22.63 13.68 -26.64
N LEU A 606 22.73 14.35 -27.79
CA LEU A 606 24.02 14.50 -28.47
C LEU A 606 24.96 15.40 -27.65
N PRO A 607 26.25 15.03 -27.55
CA PRO A 607 27.29 15.88 -26.96
C PRO A 607 27.36 17.27 -27.61
N GLU A 608 27.84 18.26 -26.87
CA GLU A 608 27.95 19.65 -27.38
C GLU A 608 28.79 19.78 -28.64
N PHE A 609 29.83 18.94 -28.82
CA PHE A 609 30.66 18.99 -30.02
C PHE A 609 29.94 18.54 -31.31
N PHE A 610 28.74 17.94 -31.20
CA PHE A 610 27.84 17.67 -32.32
C PHE A 610 26.72 18.72 -32.44
N LYS A 611 26.50 19.56 -31.41
CA LYS A 611 25.50 20.63 -31.45
C LYS A 611 26.00 21.79 -32.32
N GLY A 612 25.73 21.69 -33.62
CA GLY A 612 26.16 22.63 -34.65
C GLY A 612 26.19 22.02 -36.06
N GLN A 613 26.20 20.68 -36.14
CA GLN A 613 25.94 19.94 -37.38
C GLN A 613 24.45 19.57 -37.40
N GLU A 614 23.57 20.48 -37.83
CA GLU A 614 22.21 20.07 -38.19
C GLU A 614 22.29 19.20 -39.45
N MET A 615 22.37 17.88 -39.25
CA MET A 615 22.16 16.91 -40.31
C MET A 615 20.68 16.92 -40.67
N ASP A 616 20.39 17.15 -41.95
CA ASP A 616 19.04 17.12 -42.49
C ASP A 616 18.36 15.79 -42.14
N LYS A 617 17.18 15.87 -41.49
CA LYS A 617 16.44 14.71 -40.97
C LYS A 617 16.04 13.73 -42.08
N GLU A 618 16.02 14.17 -43.34
CA GLU A 618 15.76 13.31 -44.49
C GLU A 618 16.90 12.33 -44.80
N SER A 619 18.14 12.61 -44.39
CA SER A 619 19.31 11.74 -44.63
C SER A 619 19.36 10.48 -43.76
N LEU A 620 18.51 10.38 -42.73
CA LEU A 620 18.47 9.24 -41.80
C LEU A 620 17.70 8.01 -42.33
N PHE A 621 16.99 8.15 -43.46
CA PHE A 621 16.09 7.13 -44.01
C PHE A 621 16.42 6.69 -45.45
N SER A 622 17.60 7.01 -45.97
CA SER A 622 18.07 6.51 -47.29
C SER A 622 18.74 5.15 -47.22
#